data_AF-A0A367ZIP7-F1
#
_entry.id   AF-A0A367ZIP7-F1
#
_cell.length_a   1.000
_cell.length_b   1.000
_cell.length_c   1.000
_cell.angle_alpha   90.00
_cell.angle_beta   90.00
_cell.angle_gamma   90.00
#
_symmetry.space_group_name_H-M   'P 1'
#
loop_
_entity.id
_entity.type
_entity.pdbx_description
1 polymer ?
#
loop_
_entity_poly.entity_id
_entity_poly.type
_entity_poly.pdbx_seq_one_letter_code
_entity_poly.pdbx_strand_id
1 'polypeptide(L)'
;MKLVPCPRCLTFARGRRGQALAVGLGLVALISLFMAWQIWQWFFCRIEIEPGMFGILTAKMGKDLPPGEIIAPDESYKGIQYQVLPEGRHFYDPIFWDWEILPMLEIPNKHLGVKICFYGTL
;
A
#
# COMPACT_ATOMS: atom_id res chain seq x y z
N MET A 1 -46.42 -50.55 31.96
CA MET A 1 -46.53 -49.52 30.89
C MET A 1 -45.17 -48.84 30.75
N LYS A 2 -44.40 -49.15 29.69
CA LYS A 2 -43.06 -48.60 29.47
C LYS A 2 -43.18 -47.33 28.63
N LEU A 3 -42.80 -46.19 29.19
CA LEU A 3 -42.68 -44.93 28.46
C LEU A 3 -41.50 -45.04 27.49
N VAL A 4 -41.77 -45.07 26.19
CA VAL A 4 -40.74 -44.97 25.15
C VAL A 4 -40.47 -43.48 24.91
N PRO A 5 -39.24 -42.97 25.09
CA PRO A 5 -38.96 -41.57 24.83
C PRO A 5 -38.93 -41.29 23.32
N CYS A 6 -39.60 -40.21 22.92
CA CYS A 6 -39.76 -39.78 21.54
C CYS A 6 -38.39 -39.42 20.89
N PRO A 7 -38.02 -40.04 19.75
CA PRO A 7 -36.71 -39.85 19.13
C PRO A 7 -36.53 -38.47 18.45
N ARG A 8 -37.60 -37.67 18.33
CA ARG A 8 -37.59 -36.43 17.55
C ARG A 8 -37.09 -35.20 18.32
N CYS A 9 -36.95 -35.29 19.64
CA CYS A 9 -36.52 -34.14 20.46
C CYS A 9 -34.99 -33.99 20.56
N LEU A 10 -34.22 -35.07 20.34
CA LEU A 10 -32.75 -35.07 20.48
C LEU A 10 -32.00 -34.51 19.26
N THR A 11 -32.62 -34.46 18.08
CA THR A 11 -31.96 -34.02 16.84
C THR A 11 -31.91 -32.50 16.68
N PHE A 12 -32.81 -31.74 17.32
CA PHE A 12 -32.91 -30.29 17.16
C PHE A 12 -31.85 -29.51 17.97
N ALA A 13 -31.37 -30.06 19.09
CA ALA A 13 -30.40 -29.39 19.96
C ALA A 13 -28.94 -29.49 19.47
N ARG A 14 -28.65 -30.33 18.47
CA ARG A 14 -27.29 -30.62 18.00
C ARG A 14 -26.80 -29.70 16.87
N GLY A 15 -27.72 -29.11 16.09
CA GLY A 15 -27.38 -28.26 14.93
C GLY A 15 -26.88 -26.86 15.27
N ARG A 16 -27.32 -26.29 16.41
CA ARG A 16 -27.04 -24.88 16.77
C ARG A 16 -25.62 -24.66 17.33
N ARG A 17 -24.99 -25.68 17.93
CA ARG A 17 -23.63 -25.59 18.52
C ARG A 17 -22.52 -25.71 17.48
N GLY A 18 -22.70 -26.53 16.44
CA GLY A 18 -21.74 -26.64 15.35
C GLY A 18 -21.67 -25.38 14.48
N GLN A 19 -22.83 -24.73 14.28
CA GLN A 19 -22.90 -23.47 13.54
C GLN A 19 -22.24 -22.30 14.29
N ALA A 20 -22.44 -22.19 15.61
CA ALA A 20 -21.80 -21.14 16.41
C ALA A 20 -20.26 -21.25 16.44
N LEU A 21 -19.71 -22.48 16.51
CA LEU A 21 -18.26 -22.71 16.47
C LEU A 21 -17.65 -22.46 15.08
N ALA A 22 -18.35 -22.86 14.01
CA ALA A 22 -17.92 -22.59 12.63
C ALA A 22 -17.94 -21.09 12.31
N VAL A 23 -18.95 -20.35 12.78
CA VAL A 23 -19.02 -18.89 12.63
C VAL A 23 -17.93 -18.20 13.46
N GLY A 24 -17.67 -18.67 14.68
CA GLY A 24 -16.59 -18.15 15.52
C GLY A 24 -15.20 -18.31 14.89
N LEU A 25 -14.88 -19.50 14.36
CA LEU A 25 -13.61 -19.75 13.65
C LEU A 25 -13.51 -18.93 12.35
N GLY A 26 -14.62 -18.79 11.62
CA GLY A 26 -14.67 -17.94 10.42
C GLY A 26 -14.38 -16.47 10.75
N LEU A 27 -14.97 -15.94 11.82
CA LEU A 27 -14.71 -14.56 12.27
C LEU A 27 -13.26 -14.37 12.72
N VAL A 28 -12.70 -15.32 13.47
CA VAL A 28 -11.29 -15.26 13.88
C VAL A 28 -10.35 -15.30 12.67
N ALA A 29 -10.64 -16.14 11.67
CA ALA A 29 -9.86 -16.20 10.44
C ALA A 29 -9.95 -14.90 9.62
N LEU A 30 -11.11 -14.27 9.56
CA LEU A 30 -11.28 -12.98 8.87
C LEU A 30 -10.56 -11.85 9.61
N ILE A 31 -10.63 -11.83 10.94
CA ILE A 31 -9.94 -10.84 11.78
C ILE A 31 -8.43 -11.01 11.66
N SER A 32 -7.91 -12.23 11.68
CA SER A 32 -6.47 -12.48 11.50
C SER A 32 -6.00 -12.10 10.11
N LEU A 33 -6.78 -12.36 9.06
CA LEU A 33 -6.47 -11.91 7.70
C LEU A 33 -6.43 -10.38 7.61
N PHE A 34 -7.38 -9.70 8.24
CA PHE A 34 -7.43 -8.24 8.26
C PHE A 34 -6.27 -7.64 9.05
N MET A 35 -5.91 -8.20 10.21
CA MET A 35 -4.73 -7.77 10.97
C MET A 35 -3.44 -7.99 10.19
N ALA A 36 -3.29 -9.14 9.52
CA ALA A 36 -2.13 -9.41 8.67
C ALA A 36 -2.04 -8.41 7.51
N TRP A 37 -3.17 -8.07 6.88
CA TRP A 37 -3.24 -7.03 5.84
C TRP A 37 -2.84 -5.66 6.37
N GLN A 38 -3.33 -5.25 7.54
CA GLN A 38 -2.99 -3.97 8.15
C GLN A 38 -1.53 -3.88 8.59
N ILE A 39 -0.98 -4.97 9.13
CA ILE A 39 0.44 -5.09 9.47
C ILE A 39 1.28 -4.96 8.19
N TRP A 40 0.91 -5.68 7.14
CA TRP A 40 1.61 -5.60 5.86
C TRP A 40 1.61 -4.17 5.29
N GLN A 41 0.45 -3.50 5.29
CA GLN A 41 0.33 -2.11 4.86
C GLN A 41 1.20 -1.16 5.72
N TRP A 42 1.21 -1.33 7.04
CA TRP A 42 1.98 -0.48 7.94
C TRP A 42 3.50 -0.66 7.80
N PHE A 43 3.97 -1.89 7.62
CA PHE A 43 5.41 -2.17 7.54
C PHE A 43 5.99 -1.95 6.15
N PHE A 44 5.30 -2.35 5.08
CA PHE A 44 5.86 -2.29 3.72
C PHE A 44 5.55 -1.00 2.97
N CYS A 45 4.46 -0.32 3.30
CA CYS A 45 4.05 0.87 2.55
C CYS A 45 4.55 2.17 3.18
N ARG A 46 5.29 2.08 4.30
CA ARG A 46 5.77 3.25 5.04
C ARG A 46 7.16 3.66 4.56
N ILE A 47 7.24 4.83 3.92
CA ILE A 47 8.49 5.46 3.50
C ILE A 47 8.79 6.62 4.45
N GLU A 48 9.95 6.56 5.11
CA GLU A 48 10.46 7.67 5.92
C GLU A 48 11.61 8.33 5.16
N ILE A 49 11.43 9.60 4.84
CA ILE A 49 12.45 10.43 4.21
C ILE A 49 13.06 11.31 5.28
N GLU A 50 14.37 11.15 5.46
CA GLU A 50 15.16 11.95 6.40
C GLU A 50 15.20 13.43 5.98
N PRO A 51 15.37 14.36 6.94
CA PRO A 51 15.53 15.78 6.63
C PRO A 51 16.72 16.01 5.67
N GLY A 52 16.53 16.87 4.66
CA GLY A 52 17.56 17.13 3.64
C GLY A 52 17.68 16.05 2.56
N MET A 53 16.78 15.06 2.55
CA MET A 53 16.61 14.11 1.45
C MET A 53 15.27 14.35 0.75
N PHE A 54 15.15 13.90 -0.50
CA PHE A 54 13.89 13.85 -1.22
C PHE A 54 13.75 12.52 -1.96
N GLY A 55 12.50 12.12 -2.24
CA GLY A 55 12.20 10.86 -2.92
C GLY A 55 11.74 11.09 -4.36
N ILE A 56 12.37 10.41 -5.33
CA ILE A 56 11.87 10.34 -6.70
C ILE A 56 10.94 9.13 -6.80
N LEU A 57 9.70 9.32 -7.27
CA LEU A 57 8.79 8.22 -7.56
C LEU A 57 8.89 7.74 -8.99
N THR A 58 8.81 6.43 -9.15
CA THR A 58 8.61 5.77 -10.43
C THR A 58 7.37 4.88 -10.36
N ALA A 59 6.35 5.16 -11.17
CA ALA A 59 5.18 4.31 -11.29
C ALA A 59 5.51 3.08 -12.14
N LYS A 60 5.29 1.88 -11.58
CA LYS A 60 5.47 0.59 -12.28
C LYS A 60 4.25 0.21 -13.10
N MET A 61 3.08 0.72 -12.73
CA MET A 61 1.80 0.46 -13.39
C MET A 61 1.19 1.76 -13.93
N GLY A 62 0.49 1.67 -15.05
CA GLY A 62 -0.16 2.81 -15.68
C GLY A 62 -0.25 2.68 -17.19
N LYS A 63 -0.66 3.76 -17.86
CA LYS A 63 -0.60 3.87 -19.32
C LYS A 63 0.86 4.00 -19.76
N ASP A 64 1.20 3.43 -20.91
CA ASP A 64 2.54 3.62 -21.46
C ASP A 64 2.78 5.09 -21.84
N LEU A 65 4.03 5.51 -21.66
CA LEU A 65 4.48 6.86 -21.97
C LEU A 65 4.35 7.12 -23.48
N PRO A 66 3.90 8.32 -23.89
CA PRO A 66 3.96 8.70 -25.29
C PRO A 66 5.41 8.63 -25.81
N PRO A 67 5.61 8.20 -27.06
CA PRO A 67 6.94 7.97 -27.61
C PRO A 67 7.76 9.27 -27.62
N GLY A 68 8.96 9.21 -27.03
CA GLY A 68 9.91 10.33 -26.95
C GLY A 68 9.87 11.12 -25.64
N GLU A 69 8.92 10.84 -24.74
CA GLU A 69 8.87 11.44 -23.41
C GLU A 69 9.43 10.48 -22.36
N ILE A 70 10.15 11.02 -21.36
CA ILE A 70 10.79 10.23 -20.28
C ILE A 70 10.09 10.44 -18.94
N ILE A 71 9.49 11.62 -18.73
CA ILE A 71 8.68 11.91 -17.53
C ILE A 71 7.23 11.55 -17.83
N ALA A 72 6.54 10.98 -16.85
CA ALA A 72 5.09 10.89 -16.87
C ALA A 72 4.45 12.29 -16.81
N PRO A 73 3.58 12.66 -17.77
CA PRO A 73 2.87 13.93 -17.72
C PRO A 73 1.82 13.98 -16.59
N ASP A 74 1.21 12.82 -16.28
CA ASP A 74 0.26 12.65 -15.19
C ASP A 74 0.54 11.37 -14.39
N GLU A 75 0.02 11.29 -13.16
CA GLU A 75 0.12 10.13 -12.25
C GLU A 75 -0.47 8.83 -12.84
N SER A 76 -1.27 8.92 -13.91
CA SER A 76 -1.86 7.78 -14.60
C SER A 76 -0.89 7.05 -15.54
N TYR A 77 0.27 7.64 -15.83
CA TYR A 77 1.27 7.09 -16.74
C TYR A 77 2.38 6.36 -15.98
N LYS A 78 2.87 5.29 -16.60
CA LYS A 78 4.00 4.47 -16.11
C LYS A 78 5.31 5.22 -16.35
N GLY A 79 6.18 5.28 -15.34
CA GLY A 79 7.49 5.92 -15.46
C GLY A 79 7.79 6.88 -14.31
N ILE A 80 8.82 7.72 -14.51
CA ILE A 80 9.28 8.68 -13.51
C ILE A 80 8.24 9.79 -13.38
N GLN A 81 7.78 10.06 -12.16
CA GLN A 81 6.83 11.12 -11.88
C GLN A 81 7.50 12.48 -11.78
N TYR A 82 6.80 13.52 -12.18
CA TYR A 82 7.28 14.90 -12.03
C TYR A 82 7.27 15.36 -10.56
N GLN A 83 6.26 14.96 -9.79
CA GLN A 83 6.18 15.28 -8.37
C GLN A 83 7.13 14.39 -7.57
N VAL A 84 7.99 15.04 -6.78
CA VAL A 84 8.90 14.39 -5.83
C VAL A 84 8.27 14.35 -4.44
N LEU A 85 8.62 13.34 -3.64
CA LEU A 85 8.25 13.31 -2.23
C LEU A 85 9.09 14.30 -1.44
N PRO A 86 8.47 15.24 -0.72
CA PRO A 86 9.18 16.07 0.25
C PRO A 86 9.60 15.23 1.46
N GLU A 87 10.46 15.79 2.29
CA GLU A 87 10.82 15.22 3.60
C GLU A 87 9.58 14.88 4.44
N GLY A 88 9.67 13.79 5.21
CA GLY A 88 8.58 13.33 6.07
C GLY A 88 8.16 11.88 5.84
N ARG A 89 6.91 11.56 6.19
CA ARG A 89 6.35 10.21 6.12
C ARG A 89 5.36 10.13 4.98
N HIS A 90 5.59 9.20 4.07
CA HIS A 90 4.74 8.96 2.92
C HIS A 90 4.32 7.49 2.87
N PHE A 91 3.16 7.25 2.27
CA PHE A 91 2.60 5.91 2.14
C PHE A 91 2.44 5.54 0.67
N TYR A 92 3.27 4.62 0.19
CA TYR A 92 3.22 4.10 -1.18
C TYR A 92 3.42 2.60 -1.20
N ASP A 93 2.58 1.91 -1.97
CA ASP A 93 2.66 0.47 -2.13
C ASP A 93 3.86 0.10 -3.04
N PRO A 94 4.81 -0.75 -2.59
CA PRO A 94 5.98 -1.15 -3.37
C PRO A 94 5.65 -1.99 -4.62
N ILE A 95 4.43 -2.50 -4.69
CA ILE A 95 3.91 -3.24 -5.85
C ILE A 95 3.67 -2.30 -7.03
N PHE A 96 3.16 -1.10 -6.77
CA PHE A 96 2.79 -0.12 -7.80
C PHE A 96 3.87 0.93 -8.01
N TRP A 97 4.69 1.18 -6.99
CA TRP A 97 5.65 2.28 -6.96
C TRP A 97 7.06 1.77 -6.72
N ASP A 98 8.02 2.46 -7.33
CA ASP A 98 9.42 2.46 -6.94
C ASP A 98 9.77 3.84 -6.39
N TRP A 99 10.74 3.88 -5.48
CA TRP A 99 11.24 5.14 -4.97
C TRP A 99 12.76 5.11 -4.79
N GLU A 100 13.39 6.21 -5.14
CA GLU A 100 14.82 6.44 -4.92
C GLU A 100 14.99 7.67 -4.03
N ILE A 101 15.74 7.53 -2.94
CA ILE A 101 15.99 8.60 -1.97
C ILE A 101 17.33 9.23 -2.29
N LEU A 102 17.33 10.53 -2.57
CA LEU A 102 18.52 11.29 -2.95
C LEU A 102 18.71 12.51 -2.03
N PRO A 103 19.96 12.93 -1.78
CA PRO A 103 20.23 14.12 -0.98
C PRO A 103 19.88 15.40 -1.72
N MET A 104 19.29 16.34 -1.00
CA MET A 104 19.05 17.68 -1.51
C MET A 104 20.38 18.40 -1.72
N LEU A 105 20.53 19.02 -2.88
CA LEU A 105 21.70 19.84 -3.18
C LEU A 105 21.59 21.18 -2.44
N GLU A 106 22.39 21.35 -1.39
CA GLU A 106 22.56 22.64 -0.74
C GLU A 106 23.61 23.48 -1.48
N ILE A 107 23.21 24.67 -1.94
CA ILE A 107 24.14 25.62 -2.56
C ILE A 107 24.76 26.46 -1.44
N PRO A 108 26.08 26.35 -1.19
CA PRO A 108 26.72 27.08 -0.12
C PRO A 108 26.74 28.58 -0.40
N ASN A 109 26.83 29.37 0.67
CA ASN A 109 26.95 30.82 0.58
C ASN A 109 28.12 31.22 -0.34
N LYS A 110 27.90 32.23 -1.19
CA LYS A 110 28.82 32.73 -2.24
C LYS A 110 28.96 31.85 -3.50
N HIS A 111 28.08 30.87 -3.70
CA HIS A 111 27.95 30.14 -4.97
C HIS A 111 26.63 30.50 -5.67
N LEU A 112 26.62 30.42 -7.01
CA LEU A 112 25.42 30.61 -7.84
C LEU A 112 25.00 29.26 -8.43
N GLY A 113 23.78 28.81 -8.17
CA GLY A 113 23.20 27.64 -8.82
C GLY A 113 22.61 28.01 -10.18
N VAL A 114 22.98 27.26 -11.21
CA VAL A 114 22.36 27.38 -12.54
C VAL A 114 21.55 26.11 -12.80
N LYS A 115 20.24 26.26 -12.96
CA LYS A 115 19.35 25.14 -13.32
C LYS A 115 19.41 24.94 -14.83
N ILE A 116 19.99 23.83 -15.26
CA ILE A 116 19.92 23.38 -16.65
C ILE A 116 18.85 22.27 -16.74
N CYS A 117 17.70 22.60 -17.32
CA CYS A 117 16.68 21.60 -17.65
C CYS A 117 17.04 20.98 -19.01
N PHE A 118 17.40 19.70 -19.02
CA PHE A 118 17.62 18.96 -20.26
C PHE A 118 16.31 18.49 -20.92
N TYR A 119 15.21 18.50 -20.19
CA TYR A 119 13.89 18.04 -20.64
C TYR A 119 12.76 18.75 -19.85
N GLY A 120 11.61 18.97 -20.50
CA GLY A 120 10.44 19.68 -19.97
C GLY A 120 10.38 21.18 -20.31
N THR A 121 9.17 21.75 -20.34
CA THR A 121 8.92 23.20 -20.52
C THR A 121 8.98 23.91 -19.15
N LEU A 122 9.54 25.13 -19.12
CA LEU A 122 9.71 25.92 -17.89
C LEU A 122 8.40 26.38 -17.26
#